data_AF-A0A9D5VAW2-F1
#
_entry.id   AF-A0A9D5VAW2-F1
#
_cell.length_a   1.000
_cell.length_b   1.000
_cell.length_c   1.000
_cell.angle_alpha   90.00
_cell.angle_beta   90.00
_cell.angle_gamma   90.00
#
_symmetry.space_group_name_H-M   'P 1'
#
loop_
_entity.id
_entity.type
_entity.pdbx_description
1 polymer ?
#
loop_
_entity_poly.entity_id
_entity_poly.type
_entity_poly.pdbx_seq_one_letter_code
_entity_poly.pdbx_strand_id
1 'polypeptide(L)' 'MITKILFTIVVVFAVWQAFRMLARLQDQRAEKKAVRDQDAPRQKGVENMVECPVCRSYVAQGAASCGRGNCPFV' A
#
# COMPACT_ATOMS: atom_id res chain seq x y z
N MET A 1 46.97 -6.03 14.92
CA MET A 1 45.61 -5.91 15.50
C MET A 1 44.77 -4.81 14.83
N ILE A 2 45.32 -3.64 14.51
CA ILE A 2 44.60 -2.50 13.90
C ILE A 2 44.02 -2.79 12.49
N THR A 3 44.68 -3.62 11.68
CA THR A 3 44.24 -3.95 10.31
C THR A 3 42.86 -4.61 10.26
N LYS A 4 42.54 -5.49 11.22
CA LYS A 4 41.21 -6.16 11.27
C LYS A 4 40.09 -5.15 11.53
N ILE A 5 40.35 -4.13 12.35
CA ILE A 5 39.39 -3.08 12.69
C ILE A 5 39.15 -2.17 11.48
N LEU A 6 40.20 -1.74 10.80
CA LEU A 6 40.07 -0.93 9.59
C LEU A 6 39.27 -1.65 8.50
N PHE A 7 39.53 -2.95 8.28
CA PHE A 7 38.80 -3.73 7.29
C PHE A 7 37.30 -3.79 7.61
N THR A 8 36.95 -4.03 8.88
CA THR A 8 35.54 -4.08 9.31
C THR A 8 34.83 -2.74 9.13
N ILE A 9 35.49 -1.62 9.47
CA ILE A 9 34.92 -0.27 9.31
C ILE A 9 34.68 0.03 7.84
N VAL A 10 35.65 -0.27 6.96
CA VAL A 10 35.52 -0.05 5.52
C VAL A 10 34.35 -0.84 4.93
N VAL A 11 34.20 -2.11 5.31
CA VAL A 11 33.09 -2.95 4.82
C VAL A 11 31.74 -2.41 5.29
N VAL A 12 31.61 -2.01 6.56
CA VAL A 12 30.38 -1.41 7.09
C VAL A 12 30.02 -0.13 6.34
N PHE A 13 31.00 0.75 6.09
CA PHE A 13 30.78 1.97 5.33
C PHE A 13 30.38 1.71 3.88
N ALA A 14 31.01 0.73 3.23
CA ALA A 14 30.68 0.35 1.85
C ALA A 14 29.24 -0.16 1.72
N VAL A 15 28.81 -1.04 2.63
CA VAL A 15 27.42 -1.56 2.65
C VAL A 15 26.42 -0.46 2.96
N TRP A 16 26.72 0.41 3.94
CA TRP A 16 25.85 1.52 4.30
C TRP A 16 25.65 2.49 3.13
N GLN A 17 26.72 2.84 2.43
CA GLN A 17 26.66 3.74 1.29
C GLN A 17 25.92 3.11 0.11
N ALA A 18 26.16 1.82 -0.17
CA ALA A 18 25.43 1.07 -1.20
C ALA A 18 23.92 1.02 -0.89
N PHE A 19 23.55 0.70 0.34
CA PHE A 19 22.14 0.62 0.75
C PHE A 19 21.45 1.98 0.71
N ARG A 20 22.12 3.04 1.17
CA ARG A 20 21.60 4.43 1.13
C ARG A 20 21.48 4.97 -0.29
N MET A 21 22.37 4.56 -1.20
CA MET A 21 22.27 4.92 -2.61
C MET A 21 21.14 4.15 -3.30
N LEU A 22 20.95 2.86 -2.98
CA LEU A 22 19.84 2.04 -3.48
C LEU A 22 18.47 2.56 -3.00
N ALA A 23 18.35 3.02 -1.76
CA ALA A 23 17.12 3.62 -1.24
C ALA A 23 16.66 4.82 -2.09
N ARG A 24 17.59 5.69 -2.50
CA ARG A 24 17.28 6.83 -3.40
C ARG A 24 16.76 6.40 -4.78
N LEU A 25 17.21 5.26 -5.29
CA LEU A 25 16.70 4.69 -6.54
C LEU A 25 15.34 3.99 -6.36
N GLN A 26 15.06 3.46 -5.17
CA GLN A 26 13.76 2.88 -4.85
C GLN A 26 12.69 3.95 -4.74
N ASP A 27 12.99 5.15 -4.24
CA ASP A 27 12.02 6.25 -4.20
C ASP A 27 11.50 6.62 -5.60
N GLN A 28 12.38 6.68 -6.60
CA GLN A 28 11.96 6.93 -7.99
C GLN A 28 11.16 5.76 -8.61
N ARG A 29 11.38 4.52 -8.16
CA ARG A 29 10.57 3.36 -8.56
C ARG A 29 9.26 3.29 -7.78
N ALA A 30 9.23 3.77 -6.54
CA ALA A 30 8.04 3.88 -5.71
C ALA A 30 7.10 4.95 -6.27
N GLU A 31 7.62 6.10 -6.72
CA GLU A 31 6.81 7.09 -7.46
C GLU A 31 6.27 6.51 -8.77
N LYS A 32 7.10 5.80 -9.56
CA LYS A 32 6.62 5.17 -10.81
C LYS A 32 5.62 4.03 -10.58
N LYS A 33 5.70 3.31 -9.45
CA LYS A 33 4.69 2.33 -9.05
C LYS A 33 3.42 3.01 -8.53
N ALA A 34 3.53 4.09 -7.77
CA ALA A 34 2.39 4.87 -7.30
C ALA A 34 1.60 5.50 -8.46
N VAL A 35 2.29 5.97 -9.51
CA VAL A 35 1.63 6.48 -10.74
C VAL A 35 1.00 5.33 -11.56
N ARG A 36 1.61 4.15 -11.60
CA ARG A 36 1.05 2.97 -12.27
C ARG A 36 -0.13 2.33 -11.51
N ASP A 37 -0.21 2.51 -10.20
CA ASP A 37 -1.39 2.15 -9.39
C ASP A 37 -2.55 3.14 -9.58
N GLN A 38 -2.29 4.39 -10.01
CA GLN A 38 -3.37 5.32 -10.39
C GLN A 38 -3.99 5.00 -11.76
N ASP A 39 -3.25 4.33 -12.64
CA ASP A 39 -3.71 3.85 -13.96
C ASP A 39 -4.11 2.35 -13.95
N ALA A 40 -3.97 1.65 -12.83
CA ALA A 40 -4.59 0.34 -12.67
C ALA A 40 -6.13 0.55 -12.69
N PRO A 41 -6.89 -0.23 -13.49
CA PRO A 41 -8.33 -0.08 -13.54
C PRO A 41 -8.85 -0.20 -12.12
N ARG A 42 -9.46 0.89 -11.60
CA ARG A 42 -10.08 0.98 -10.27
C ARG A 42 -10.53 -0.42 -9.88
N GLN A 43 -9.84 -1.03 -8.94
CA GLN A 43 -10.10 -2.42 -8.55
C GLN A 43 -11.57 -2.47 -8.14
N LYS A 44 -12.44 -2.94 -9.04
CA LYS A 44 -13.86 -3.25 -8.81
C LYS A 44 -14.05 -4.38 -7.78
N GLY A 45 -13.03 -4.68 -6.99
CA GLY A 45 -12.98 -5.76 -6.01
C GLY A 45 -12.64 -5.29 -4.59
N VAL A 46 -12.30 -4.02 -4.37
CA VAL A 46 -12.13 -3.47 -3.02
C VAL A 46 -13.20 -2.41 -2.80
N GLU A 47 -14.43 -2.87 -2.59
CA GLU A 47 -15.51 -2.00 -2.18
C GLU A 47 -15.61 -2.02 -0.65
N ASN A 48 -15.59 -0.84 -0.04
CA ASN A 48 -15.74 -0.74 1.41
C ASN A 48 -17.13 -1.24 1.78
N MET A 49 -17.21 -2.21 2.69
CA MET A 49 -18.49 -2.63 3.23
C MET A 49 -18.86 -1.73 4.41
N VAL A 50 -20.02 -1.09 4.33
CA VAL A 50 -20.56 -0.21 5.36
C VAL A 50 -21.83 -0.83 5.95
N GLU A 51 -22.05 -0.60 7.23
CA GLU A 51 -23.27 -1.05 7.90
C GLU A 51 -24.45 -0.16 7.45
N CYS A 52 -25.53 -0.80 6.99
CA CYS A 52 -26.76 -0.11 6.65
C CYS A 52 -27.42 0.45 7.93
N PRO A 53 -27.74 1.76 7.99
CA PRO A 53 -28.29 2.37 9.21
C PRO A 53 -29.69 1.86 9.60
N VAL A 54 -30.41 1.22 8.68
CA VAL A 54 -31.80 0.77 8.91
C VAL A 54 -31.86 -0.68 9.36
N CYS A 55 -31.20 -1.59 8.64
CA CYS A 55 -31.30 -3.03 8.91
C CYS A 55 -29.99 -3.65 9.44
N ARG A 56 -28.96 -2.83 9.66
CA ARG A 56 -27.64 -3.22 10.20
C ARG A 56 -26.92 -4.32 9.44
N SER A 57 -27.22 -4.48 8.15
CA SER A 57 -26.48 -5.37 7.28
C SER A 57 -25.28 -4.66 6.66
N TYR A 58 -24.19 -5.39 6.46
CA TYR A 58 -23.06 -4.88 5.70
C TYR A 58 -23.35 -4.94 4.20
N VAL A 59 -23.28 -3.79 3.54
CA VAL A 59 -23.49 -3.61 2.10
C VAL A 59 -22.33 -2.84 1.49
N ALA A 60 -22.13 -2.98 0.18
CA ALA A 60 -21.09 -2.26 -0.53
C ALA A 60 -21.38 -0.74 -0.51
N GLN A 61 -20.35 0.07 -0.26
CA GLN A 61 -20.46 1.52 -0.18
C GLN A 61 -20.86 2.11 -1.54
N GLY A 62 -22.11 2.54 -1.65
CA GLY A 62 -22.69 3.05 -2.90
C GLY A 62 -23.56 2.03 -3.65
N ALA A 63 -23.83 0.86 -3.06
CA ALA A 63 -24.82 -0.06 -3.59
C ALA A 63 -26.19 0.64 -3.71
N ALA A 64 -26.80 0.57 -4.90
CA ALA A 64 -28.10 1.17 -5.17
C ALA A 64 -29.21 0.58 -4.28
N SER A 65 -29.05 -0.68 -3.88
CA SER A 65 -30.03 -1.41 -3.09
C SER A 65 -29.36 -2.26 -2.01
N CYS A 66 -29.96 -2.29 -0.83
CA CYS A 66 -29.53 -3.15 0.28
C CYS A 66 -29.89 -4.63 0.05
N GLY A 67 -30.71 -4.93 -0.97
CA GLY A 67 -31.13 -6.29 -1.35
C GLY A 67 -32.04 -7.00 -0.34
N ARG A 68 -32.46 -6.32 0.74
CA ARG A 68 -33.23 -6.90 1.84
C ARG A 68 -34.62 -6.26 1.88
N GLY A 69 -35.68 -7.08 1.88
CA GLY A 69 -37.07 -6.62 1.76
C GLY A 69 -37.61 -5.75 2.89
N ASN A 70 -36.89 -5.62 4.01
CA ASN A 70 -37.24 -4.75 5.14
C ASN A 70 -36.32 -3.51 5.22
N CYS A 71 -35.80 -3.05 4.07
CA CYS A 71 -34.93 -1.89 3.98
C CYS A 71 -35.43 -0.95 2.87
N PRO A 72 -35.63 0.36 3.12
CA PRO A 72 -36.24 1.29 2.17
C PRO A 72 -35.31 1.72 1.03
N PHE A 73 -34.03 1.33 1.09
CA PHE A 73 -33.06 1.52 0.02
C PHE A 73 -33.10 0.29 -0.89
N VAL A 74 -34.03 0.32 -1.86
CA VAL A 74 -34.16 -0.62 -2.99
C VAL A 74 -33.74 0.07 -4.27
#